data_AF-A0A539CYI1-F1
#
_entry.id   AF-A0A539CYI1-F1
#
_cell.length_a   1.000
_cell.length_b   1.000
_cell.length_c   1.000
_cell.angle_alpha   90.00
_cell.angle_beta   90.00
_cell.angle_gamma   90.00
#
_symmetry.space_group_name_H-M   'P 1'
#
loop_
_entity.id
_entity.type
_entity.pdbx_description
1 polymer ?
#
loop_
_entity_poly.entity_id
_entity_poly.type
_entity_poly.pdbx_seq_one_letter_code
_entity_poly.pdbx_strand_id
1 'polypeptide(L)'
;MLRLSRSRVIADIEFIINNPGPALGQRKWTSKGAECSVDRHSFAGEVYSFHVNILQVRLPAAGSPKWKLLVIGEFWQSGEGESIHSTKWLKLLHGKPGDVLKWISANRASVSPSTSDSVKS
;
A
#
# COMPACT_ATOMS: atom_id res chain seq x y z
N MET A 1 8.26 -19.42 15.16
CA MET A 1 7.66 -19.23 13.82
C MET A 1 7.29 -17.75 13.67
N LEU A 2 8.12 -16.98 12.98
CA LEU A 2 8.03 -15.51 12.93
C LEU A 2 6.86 -15.06 12.04
N ARG A 3 5.77 -14.58 12.68
CA ARG A 3 4.62 -13.90 12.05
C ARG A 3 4.99 -12.55 11.38
N LEU A 4 6.29 -12.23 11.34
CA LEU A 4 6.94 -10.99 10.88
C LEU A 4 7.12 -10.87 9.36
N SER A 5 6.72 -11.87 8.55
CA SER A 5 7.01 -11.88 7.11
C SER A 5 6.04 -11.06 6.24
N ARG A 6 4.81 -10.78 6.69
CA ARG A 6 3.81 -10.05 5.86
C ARG A 6 3.71 -8.57 6.21
N SER A 7 3.64 -8.23 7.50
CA SER A 7 3.52 -6.83 7.94
C SER A 7 4.71 -5.99 7.51
N ARG A 8 5.93 -6.54 7.56
CA ARG A 8 7.14 -5.85 7.08
C ARG A 8 7.13 -5.63 5.57
N VAL A 9 6.74 -6.64 4.80
CA VAL A 9 6.62 -6.54 3.33
C VAL A 9 5.56 -5.50 2.94
N ILE A 10 4.43 -5.47 3.64
CA ILE A 10 3.40 -4.46 3.44
C ILE A 10 3.96 -3.06 3.73
N ALA A 11 4.62 -2.87 4.88
CA ALA A 11 5.20 -1.58 5.25
C ALA A 11 6.25 -1.11 4.23
N ASP A 12 7.09 -2.02 3.72
CA ASP A 12 8.06 -1.70 2.67
C ASP A 12 7.40 -1.25 1.38
N ILE A 13 6.35 -1.97 0.94
CA ILE A 13 5.61 -1.62 -0.26
C ILE A 13 4.99 -0.24 -0.08
N GLU A 14 4.27 0.01 1.02
CA GLU A 14 3.62 1.29 1.30
C GLU A 14 4.63 2.44 1.35
N PHE A 15 5.81 2.22 1.94
CA PHE A 15 6.90 3.19 1.97
C PHE A 15 7.47 3.47 0.57
N ILE A 16 7.80 2.43 -0.21
CA ILE A 16 8.41 2.58 -1.53
C ILE A 16 7.46 3.23 -2.52
N ILE A 17 6.17 2.86 -2.51
CA ILE A 17 5.21 3.41 -3.47
C ILE A 17 4.80 4.85 -3.13
N ASN A 18 5.04 5.31 -1.90
CA ASN A 18 4.72 6.63 -1.40
C ASN A 18 3.32 7.10 -1.83
N ASN A 19 2.28 6.47 -1.27
CA ASN A 19 0.89 6.77 -1.62
C ASN A 19 0.61 8.28 -1.44
N PRO A 20 0.21 9.02 -2.49
CA PRO A 20 0.01 10.47 -2.44
C PRO A 20 -1.14 10.92 -1.52
N GLY A 21 -1.85 9.98 -0.88
CA GLY A 21 -2.92 10.26 0.06
C GLY A 21 -4.23 10.65 -0.62
N PRO A 22 -5.33 10.70 0.13
CA PRO A 22 -6.66 11.04 -0.41
C PRO A 22 -6.78 12.52 -0.80
N ALA A 23 -6.00 13.42 -0.18
CA ALA A 23 -6.10 14.87 -0.38
C ALA A 23 -5.84 15.30 -1.83
N LEU A 24 -5.01 14.55 -2.57
CA LEU A 24 -4.70 14.83 -3.97
C LEU A 24 -5.70 14.21 -4.95
N GLY A 25 -6.70 13.45 -4.47
CA GLY A 25 -7.69 12.76 -5.32
C GLY A 25 -7.11 11.70 -6.27
N GLN A 26 -5.79 11.56 -6.31
CA GLN A 26 -5.07 10.71 -7.25
C GLN A 26 -5.24 9.24 -6.86
N ARG A 27 -5.98 8.50 -7.69
CA ARG A 27 -6.22 7.06 -7.49
C ARG A 27 -5.23 6.16 -8.21
N LYS A 28 -4.43 6.71 -9.13
CA LYS A 28 -3.45 5.96 -9.93
C LYS A 28 -2.14 6.74 -10.01
N TRP A 29 -1.03 6.07 -9.79
CA TRP A 29 0.30 6.66 -9.88
C TRP A 29 1.34 5.59 -10.21
N THR A 30 2.54 6.01 -10.54
CA THR A 30 3.68 5.11 -10.75
C THR A 30 4.77 5.46 -9.75
N SER A 31 5.35 4.45 -9.12
CA SER A 31 6.51 4.62 -8.23
C SER A 31 7.53 3.52 -8.47
N LYS A 32 8.79 3.90 -8.67
CA LYS A 32 9.91 2.97 -8.89
C LYS A 32 9.61 1.89 -9.95
N GLY A 33 9.00 2.33 -11.05
CA GLY A 33 8.59 1.48 -12.17
C GLY A 33 7.32 0.64 -11.93
N ALA A 34 6.81 0.58 -10.69
CA ALA A 34 5.57 -0.10 -10.37
C ALA A 34 4.37 0.83 -10.56
N GLU A 35 3.36 0.36 -11.26
CA GLU A 35 2.07 1.04 -11.36
C GLU A 35 1.22 0.71 -10.14
N CYS A 36 0.64 1.74 -9.55
CA CYS A 36 -0.13 1.69 -8.33
C CYS A 36 -1.53 2.24 -8.57
N SER A 37 -2.53 1.64 -7.93
CA SER A 37 -3.86 2.22 -7.82
C SER A 37 -4.49 1.95 -6.47
N VAL A 38 -5.37 2.84 -6.02
CA VAL A 38 -6.10 2.67 -4.77
C VAL A 38 -7.60 2.83 -4.98
N ASP A 39 -8.34 1.83 -4.52
CA ASP A 39 -9.78 1.89 -4.35
C ASP A 39 -10.10 2.01 -2.86
N ARG A 40 -11.06 2.89 -2.53
CA ARG A 40 -11.51 3.11 -1.16
C ARG A 40 -13.01 2.90 -1.11
N HIS A 41 -13.44 2.05 -0.21
CA HIS A 41 -14.84 1.77 0.06
C HIS A 41 -15.14 2.15 1.51
N SER A 42 -16.28 2.79 1.73
CA SER A 42 -16.74 3.13 3.05
C SER A 42 -18.23 2.85 3.15
N PHE A 43 -18.63 2.39 4.32
CA PHE A 43 -20.02 2.24 4.69
C PHE A 43 -20.20 2.82 6.09
N ALA A 44 -21.25 3.62 6.28
CA ALA A 44 -21.62 4.19 7.56
C ALA A 44 -23.07 3.79 7.85
N GLY A 45 -23.25 2.81 8.72
CA GLY A 45 -24.55 2.37 9.22
C GLY A 45 -24.71 2.71 10.70
N GLU A 46 -25.92 2.49 11.21
CA GLU A 46 -26.28 2.77 12.60
C GLU A 46 -25.57 1.86 13.60
N VAL A 47 -25.40 0.57 13.27
CA VAL A 47 -24.80 -0.42 14.17
C VAL A 47 -23.29 -0.56 13.94
N TYR A 48 -22.85 -0.39 12.69
CA TYR A 48 -21.46 -0.53 12.30
C TYR A 48 -21.11 0.38 11.13
N SER A 49 -19.84 0.73 11.06
CA SER A 49 -19.22 1.36 9.91
C SER A 49 -17.96 0.60 9.52
N PHE A 50 -17.55 0.73 8.26
CA PHE A 50 -16.25 0.22 7.83
C PHE A 50 -15.60 1.09 6.78
N HIS A 51 -14.27 0.99 6.73
CA HIS A 51 -13.42 1.51 5.67
C HIS A 51 -12.55 0.37 5.13
N VAL A 52 -12.58 0.18 3.81
CA VAL A 52 -11.71 -0.77 3.11
C VAL A 52 -10.86 0.00 2.11
N ASN A 53 -9.54 -0.13 2.22
CA ASN A 53 -8.58 0.40 1.27
C ASN A 53 -7.94 -0.76 0.51
N ILE A 54 -8.11 -0.78 -0.82
CA ILE A 54 -7.53 -1.78 -1.71
C ILE A 54 -6.44 -1.09 -2.53
N LEU A 55 -5.20 -1.32 -2.16
CA LEU A 55 -4.03 -0.88 -2.92
C LEU A 55 -3.63 -2.00 -3.89
N GLN A 56 -3.69 -1.73 -5.18
CA GLN A 56 -3.14 -2.60 -6.21
C GLN A 56 -1.76 -2.09 -6.63
N VAL A 57 -0.78 -2.99 -6.70
CA VAL A 57 0.57 -2.69 -7.21
C VAL A 57 0.96 -3.73 -8.24
N ARG A 58 1.47 -3.30 -9.40
CA ARG A 58 2.00 -4.18 -10.43
C ARG A 58 3.29 -3.64 -11.02
N LEU A 59 4.21 -4.54 -11.35
CA LEU A 59 5.37 -4.20 -12.18
C LEU A 59 5.11 -4.66 -13.61
N PRO A 60 5.01 -3.74 -14.59
CA PRO A 60 4.72 -4.09 -15.97
C PRO A 60 5.88 -4.87 -16.61
N ALA A 61 5.56 -5.72 -17.59
CA ALA A 61 6.49 -6.33 -18.53
C ALA A 61 5.76 -6.58 -19.87
N ALA A 62 6.50 -6.98 -20.91
CA ALA A 62 5.91 -7.24 -22.23
C ALA A 62 4.88 -8.40 -22.13
N GLY A 63 3.65 -8.14 -22.55
CA GLY A 63 2.54 -9.10 -22.57
C GLY A 63 1.84 -9.34 -21.21
N SER A 64 2.58 -9.48 -20.11
CA SER A 64 2.03 -9.71 -18.77
C SER A 64 2.84 -8.99 -17.69
N PRO A 65 2.23 -8.60 -16.54
CA PRO A 65 3.00 -7.98 -15.46
C PRO A 65 3.99 -8.99 -14.87
N LYS A 66 5.22 -8.55 -14.56
CA LYS A 66 6.21 -9.39 -13.87
C LYS A 66 5.68 -9.90 -12.52
N TRP A 67 4.94 -9.04 -11.81
CA TRP A 67 4.15 -9.40 -10.66
C TRP A 67 2.99 -8.43 -10.46
N LYS A 68 1.93 -8.88 -9.79
CA LYS A 68 0.76 -8.09 -9.39
C LYS A 68 0.31 -8.52 -8.00
N LEU A 69 0.10 -7.58 -7.10
CA LEU A 69 -0.37 -7.83 -5.74
C LEU A 69 -1.45 -6.82 -5.31
N LEU A 70 -2.19 -7.20 -4.27
CA LEU A 70 -3.07 -6.33 -3.51
C LEU A 70 -2.56 -6.21 -2.08
N VAL A 71 -2.64 -5.01 -1.50
CA VAL A 71 -2.62 -4.78 -0.06
C VAL A 71 -4.01 -4.29 0.32
N ILE A 72 -4.66 -5.02 1.21
CA ILE A 72 -6.03 -4.74 1.64
C ILE A 72 -5.97 -4.38 3.12
N GLY A 73 -6.41 -3.17 3.43
CA GLY A 73 -6.62 -2.69 4.80
C GLY A 73 -8.10 -2.60 5.08
N GLU A 74 -8.55 -3.22 6.16
CA GLU A 74 -9.93 -3.22 6.61
C GLU A 74 -9.97 -2.62 8.01
N PHE A 75 -10.91 -1.71 8.22
CA PHE A 75 -11.14 -1.07 9.50
C PHE A 75 -12.64 -1.02 9.76
N TRP A 76 -13.07 -1.62 10.86
CA TRP A 76 -14.45 -1.77 11.27
C TRP A 76 -14.66 -1.07 12.60
N GLN A 77 -15.76 -0.36 12.71
CA GLN A 77 -16.14 0.35 13.93
C GLN A 77 -17.62 0.11 14.26
N SER A 78 -17.97 0.25 15.53
CA SER A 78 -19.37 0.32 15.97
C SER A 78 -20.00 1.63 15.50
N GLY A 79 -21.32 1.73 15.63
CA GLY A 79 -22.06 2.98 15.39
C GLY A 79 -21.60 4.15 16.26
N GLU A 80 -21.02 3.87 17.43
CA GLU A 80 -20.46 4.84 18.36
C GLU A 80 -18.99 5.19 18.07
N GLY A 81 -18.38 4.53 17.07
CA GLY A 81 -17.02 4.78 16.62
C GLY A 81 -15.94 3.91 17.27
N GLU A 82 -16.30 2.98 18.15
CA GLU A 82 -15.34 2.07 18.79
C GLU A 82 -14.77 1.09 17.76
N SER A 83 -13.46 0.81 17.81
CA SER A 83 -12.84 -0.13 16.88
C SER A 83 -13.25 -1.57 17.19
N ILE A 84 -13.92 -2.22 16.23
CA ILE A 84 -14.33 -3.63 16.32
C ILE A 84 -13.23 -4.53 15.76
N HIS A 85 -12.72 -4.19 14.57
CA HIS A 85 -11.74 -5.00 13.88
C HIS A 85 -10.85 -4.13 13.00
N SER A 86 -9.55 -4.43 13.01
CA SER A 86 -8.63 -3.87 12.03
C SER A 86 -7.65 -4.93 11.57
N THR A 87 -7.52 -5.06 10.26
CA THR A 87 -6.56 -5.98 9.66
C THR A 87 -5.96 -5.36 8.41
N LYS A 88 -4.71 -5.73 8.12
CA LYS A 88 -4.05 -5.41 6.87
C LYS A 88 -3.33 -6.63 6.37
N TRP A 89 -3.60 -7.01 5.13
CA TRP A 89 -3.05 -8.22 4.54
C TRP A 89 -2.66 -8.00 3.09
N LEU A 90 -1.85 -8.92 2.57
CA LEU A 90 -1.32 -8.86 1.22
C LEU A 90 -1.66 -10.15 0.48
N LYS A 91 -2.02 -10.01 -0.79
CA LYS A 91 -2.22 -11.11 -1.72
C LYS A 91 -1.43 -10.88 -2.99
N LEU A 92 -0.54 -11.81 -3.31
CA LEU A 92 0.07 -11.89 -4.63
C LEU A 92 -0.94 -12.55 -5.59
N LEU A 93 -1.32 -11.84 -6.64
CA LEU A 93 -2.24 -12.32 -7.68
C LEU A 93 -1.50 -12.92 -8.87
N HIS A 94 -0.29 -12.44 -9.15
CA HIS A 94 0.55 -12.90 -10.26
C HIS A 94 2.04 -12.71 -9.93
N GLY A 95 2.90 -13.58 -10.48
CA GLY A 95 4.35 -13.57 -10.29
C GLY A 95 4.83 -14.40 -9.10
N LYS A 96 6.12 -14.32 -8.78
CA LYS A 96 6.74 -15.06 -7.66
C LYS A 96 7.03 -14.11 -6.48
N PRO A 97 6.88 -14.56 -5.22
CA PRO A 97 7.24 -13.74 -4.05
C PRO A 97 8.68 -13.21 -4.10
N GLY A 98 9.62 -14.01 -4.62
CA GLY A 98 11.01 -13.61 -4.79
C GLY A 98 11.22 -12.39 -5.70
N ASP A 99 10.39 -12.22 -6.73
CA ASP A 99 10.45 -11.05 -7.62
C ASP A 99 10.01 -9.76 -6.91
N VAL A 100 8.98 -9.87 -6.05
CA VAL A 100 8.51 -8.76 -5.22
C VAL A 100 9.58 -8.39 -4.20
N LEU A 101 10.15 -9.37 -3.51
CA LEU A 101 11.22 -9.14 -2.54
C LEU A 101 12.47 -8.53 -3.19
N LYS A 102 12.85 -8.98 -4.38
CA LYS A 102 13.95 -8.39 -5.16
C LYS A 102 13.67 -6.92 -5.50
N TRP A 103 12.44 -6.60 -5.91
CA TRP A 103 12.03 -5.20 -6.17
C TRP A 103 12.06 -4.36 -4.88
N ILE A 104 11.60 -4.89 -3.75
CA ILE A 104 11.68 -4.20 -2.45
C ILE A 104 13.14 -3.89 -2.09
N SER A 105 14.01 -4.91 -2.14
CA SER A 105 15.43 -4.76 -1.81
C SER A 105 16.12 -3.73 -2.69
N ALA A 106 15.80 -3.69 -3.99
CA ALA A 106 16.38 -2.73 -4.93
C ALA A 106 15.97 -1.27 -4.65
N ASN A 107 14.82 -1.05 -4.00
CA ASN A 107 14.25 0.29 -3.84
C ASN A 107 14.32 0.85 -2.42
N ARG A 108 14.54 0.00 -1.39
CA ARG A 108 14.67 0.41 0.02
C ARG A 108 15.74 1.46 0.29
N ALA A 109 16.89 1.39 -0.40
CA ALA A 109 18.04 2.29 -0.15
C ALA A 109 17.94 3.64 -0.88
N SER A 110 16.94 3.82 -1.76
CA SER A 110 16.86 4.97 -2.69
C SER A 110 15.99 6.14 -2.20
N VAL A 111 15.62 6.14 -0.91
CA VAL A 111 14.82 7.20 -0.28
C VAL A 111 15.67 7.83 0.84
N SER A 112 16.68 8.60 0.46
CA SER A 112 17.33 9.56 1.36
C SER A 112 16.39 10.77 1.51
N PRO A 113 16.15 11.29 2.74
CA PRO A 113 15.35 12.48 2.92
C PRO A 113 16.08 13.66 2.26
N SER A 114 15.47 14.26 1.24
CA SER A 114 15.93 15.54 0.72
C SER A 114 15.65 16.61 1.78
N THR A 115 16.67 16.93 2.58
CA THR A 115 16.67 18.11 3.44
C THR A 115 16.57 19.35 2.56
N SER A 116 15.40 19.96 2.50
CA SER A 116 15.21 21.31 1.95
C SER A 116 14.63 22.19 3.03
N ASP A 117 15.50 22.75 3.85
CA ASP A 117 15.22 23.98 4.60
C ASP A 117 16.49 24.81 4.62
N SER A 118 16.64 25.63 3.58
CA SER A 118 17.55 26.78 3.58
C SER A 118 16.69 28.03 3.57
N VAL A 119 16.19 28.39 4.75
CA VAL A 119 15.59 29.71 5.00
C VAL A 119 16.70 30.74 4.84
N LYS A 120 16.65 31.54 3.78
CA LYS A 120 17.46 32.76 3.66
C LYS A 120 16.93 33.80 4.64
N SER A 121 17.82 34.29 5.51
CA SER A 121 17.67 35.54 6.25
C SER A 121 17.81 36.75 5.34
#